data_AF-A0A1M4Y754-F1
#
_entry.id   AF-A0A1M4Y754-F1
#
_cell.length_a   1.000
_cell.length_b   1.000
_cell.length_c   1.000
_cell.angle_alpha   90.00
_cell.angle_beta   90.00
_cell.angle_gamma   90.00
#
_symmetry.space_group_name_H-M   'P 1'
#
loop_
_entity.id
_entity.type
_entity.pdbx_description
1 polymer ?
#
loop_
_entity_poly.entity_id
_entity_poly.type
_entity_poly.pdbx_seq_one_letter_code
_entity_poly.pdbx_strand_id
1 'polypeptide(L)'
;MKTTLTFLFIIIFNAANAQLKFEELKQKISAFETVQEFDSLITSKYIKERNAFLVYYEFKRPVDSGYQQNRITIDDYIKINFLSKNGKLMFGWISKFDSYNEKIKHTEEIKPAQNKIKSYIKIHNSLYNSQLTEKELKTQILAEYVVGFGCGYSGSSISDESSKMMKYVKRKDIESLNKWLTAFSPELQALGTIGLIQLGEINETQSQIIERLKTRNTTISNCMGCTYSYDTEFNKLIEIYSE
;
A
#
# COMPACT_ATOMS: atom_id res chain seq x y z
N MET A 1 -25.48 8.98 38.19
CA MET A 1 -24.21 9.75 38.26
C MET A 1 -22.97 8.88 38.54
N LYS A 2 -22.99 7.95 39.50
CA LYS A 2 -21.79 7.11 39.81
C LYS A 2 -21.42 6.11 38.69
N THR A 3 -22.40 5.47 38.04
CA THR A 3 -22.17 4.52 36.93
C THR A 3 -21.61 5.16 35.67
N THR A 4 -22.01 6.41 35.37
CA THR A 4 -21.51 7.18 34.22
C THR A 4 -20.04 7.57 34.38
N LEU A 5 -19.60 7.82 35.62
CA LEU A 5 -18.21 8.16 35.93
C LEU A 5 -17.29 6.95 35.77
N THR A 6 -17.71 5.76 36.21
CA THR A 6 -16.92 4.53 36.09
C THR A 6 -16.70 4.10 34.63
N PHE A 7 -17.71 4.22 33.78
CA PHE A 7 -17.57 3.96 32.33
C PHE A 7 -16.61 4.94 31.66
N LEU A 8 -16.65 6.22 32.02
CA LEU A 8 -15.72 7.22 31.49
C LEU A 8 -14.26 6.90 31.86
N PHE A 9 -14.01 6.49 33.11
CA PHE A 9 -12.67 6.08 33.56
C PHE A 9 -12.16 4.85 32.80
N ILE A 10 -13.00 3.84 32.56
CA ILE A 10 -12.62 2.65 31.79
C ILE A 10 -12.27 3.01 30.34
N ILE A 11 -13.03 3.90 29.71
CA ILE A 11 -12.76 4.36 28.33
C ILE A 11 -11.43 5.13 28.28
N ILE A 12 -11.18 6.04 29.22
CA ILE A 12 -9.93 6.81 29.29
C ILE A 12 -8.72 5.90 29.52
N PHE A 13 -8.84 4.90 30.42
CA PHE A 13 -7.76 3.97 30.71
C PHE A 13 -7.40 3.10 29.50
N ASN A 14 -8.41 2.63 28.75
CA ASN A 14 -8.19 1.85 27.53
C ASN A 14 -7.56 2.68 26.41
N ALA A 15 -8.02 3.93 26.22
CA ALA A 15 -7.45 4.85 25.24
C ALA A 15 -5.98 5.19 25.57
N ALA A 16 -5.67 5.44 26.85
CA ALA A 16 -4.30 5.71 27.31
C ALA A 16 -3.37 4.50 27.10
N ASN A 17 -3.84 3.29 27.43
CA ASN A 17 -3.08 2.05 27.19
C ASN A 17 -2.83 1.79 25.70
N ALA A 18 -3.82 2.06 24.83
CA ALA A 18 -3.64 1.92 23.39
C ALA A 18 -2.67 2.96 22.81
N GLN A 19 -2.69 4.19 23.32
CA GLN A 19 -1.72 5.23 22.93
C GLN A 19 -0.30 4.85 23.37
N LEU A 20 -0.13 4.40 24.61
CA LEU A 20 1.17 3.99 25.15
C LEU A 20 1.79 2.83 24.34
N LYS A 21 0.98 1.83 23.98
CA LYS A 21 1.41 0.73 23.09
C LYS A 21 1.86 1.20 21.71
N PHE A 22 1.21 2.20 21.13
CA PHE A 22 1.59 2.76 19.84
C PHE A 22 2.94 3.49 19.92
N GLU A 23 3.15 4.32 20.94
CA GLU A 23 4.43 5.03 21.13
C GLU A 23 5.59 4.06 21.42
N GLU A 24 5.38 3.03 22.26
CA GLU A 24 6.39 2.00 22.52
C GLU A 24 6.79 1.27 21.23
N LEU A 25 5.80 0.86 20.43
CA LEU A 25 6.01 0.18 19.16
C LEU A 25 6.74 1.07 18.15
N LYS A 26 6.31 2.34 18.05
CA LYS A 26 6.95 3.34 17.20
C LYS A 26 8.40 3.57 17.61
N GLN A 27 8.68 3.72 18.90
CA GLN A 27 10.04 3.91 19.41
C GLN A 27 10.93 2.71 19.05
N LYS A 28 10.42 1.50 19.23
CA LYS A 28 11.12 0.26 18.86
C LYS A 28 11.41 0.21 17.36
N ILE A 29 10.41 0.45 16.51
CA ILE A 29 10.55 0.38 15.05
C ILE A 29 11.42 1.52 14.50
N SER A 30 11.40 2.70 15.12
CA SER A 30 12.23 3.83 14.69
C SER A 30 13.73 3.54 14.83
N ALA A 31 14.11 2.57 15.66
CA ALA A 31 15.49 2.09 15.78
C ALA A 31 15.89 1.06 14.71
N PHE A 32 14.93 0.52 13.93
CA PHE A 32 15.24 -0.49 12.93
C PHE A 32 16.00 0.11 11.73
N GLU A 33 17.01 -0.63 11.27
CA GLU A 33 17.88 -0.27 10.15
C GLU A 33 17.66 -1.17 8.93
N THR A 34 17.11 -2.36 9.15
CA THR A 34 17.08 -3.47 8.18
C THR A 34 15.72 -4.15 8.15
N VAL A 35 15.40 -4.80 7.02
CA VAL A 35 14.17 -5.58 6.88
C VAL A 35 14.16 -6.79 7.82
N GLN A 36 15.32 -7.37 8.10
CA GLN A 36 15.47 -8.52 8.99
C GLN A 36 14.99 -8.22 10.41
N GLU A 37 15.14 -6.98 10.90
CA GLU A 37 14.61 -6.58 12.20
C GLU A 37 13.08 -6.57 12.22
N PHE A 38 12.43 -6.20 11.11
CA PHE A 38 10.98 -6.35 10.96
C PHE A 38 10.56 -7.82 10.86
N ASP A 39 11.33 -8.65 10.15
CA ASP A 39 11.10 -10.10 10.11
C ASP A 39 11.17 -10.71 11.53
N SER A 40 12.09 -10.19 12.36
CA SER A 40 12.19 -10.57 13.77
C SER A 40 10.96 -10.11 14.60
N LEU A 41 10.35 -8.97 14.28
CA LEU A 41 9.14 -8.48 14.96
C LEU A 41 7.98 -9.47 14.76
N ILE A 42 7.78 -9.93 13.53
CA ILE A 42 6.74 -10.91 13.14
C ILE A 42 6.93 -12.24 13.88
N THR A 43 8.18 -12.70 13.98
CA THR A 43 8.51 -14.00 14.58
C THR A 43 8.70 -13.93 16.10
N SER A 44 8.81 -12.73 16.68
CA SER A 44 9.18 -12.54 18.08
C SER A 44 8.14 -13.08 19.06
N LYS A 45 8.65 -13.70 20.13
CA LYS A 45 7.88 -14.15 21.29
C LYS A 45 7.14 -12.99 22.00
N TYR A 46 7.58 -11.75 21.80
CA TYR A 46 6.95 -10.52 22.29
C TYR A 46 5.46 -10.41 21.91
N ILE A 47 5.08 -10.99 20.77
CA ILE A 47 3.69 -10.99 20.28
C ILE A 47 2.94 -12.26 20.75
N LYS A 48 3.63 -13.40 20.79
CA LYS A 48 3.07 -14.69 21.24
C LYS A 48 2.70 -14.71 22.73
N GLU A 49 3.44 -14.02 23.59
CA GLU A 49 3.17 -13.99 25.05
C GLU A 49 2.01 -13.04 25.43
N ARG A 50 1.58 -12.15 24.52
CA ARG A 50 0.47 -11.21 24.76
C ARG A 50 -0.88 -11.66 24.17
N ASN A 51 -0.97 -12.84 23.52
CA ASN A 51 -2.20 -13.48 23.02
C ASN A 51 -3.16 -12.63 22.16
N ALA A 52 -2.77 -11.44 21.67
CA ALA A 52 -3.76 -10.46 21.21
C ALA A 52 -3.38 -9.62 19.99
N PHE A 53 -2.28 -9.89 19.28
CA PHE A 53 -1.96 -9.16 18.05
C PHE A 53 -1.52 -10.11 16.94
N LEU A 54 -2.27 -10.17 15.84
CA LEU A 54 -1.83 -10.84 14.62
C LEU A 54 -0.83 -9.93 13.90
N VAL A 55 0.39 -10.40 13.60
CA VAL A 55 1.41 -9.61 12.89
C VAL A 55 1.91 -10.34 11.68
N TYR A 56 1.79 -9.73 10.50
CA TYR A 56 2.13 -10.35 9.23
C TYR A 56 2.47 -9.29 8.17
N TYR A 57 3.23 -9.70 7.15
CA TYR A 57 3.35 -8.91 5.93
C TYR A 57 2.07 -9.03 5.11
N GLU A 58 1.46 -7.90 4.78
CA GLU A 58 0.45 -7.88 3.70
C GLU A 58 1.15 -8.10 2.36
N PHE A 59 2.28 -7.42 2.15
CA PHE A 59 3.14 -7.68 1.01
C PHE A 59 4.59 -7.27 1.25
N LYS A 60 5.48 -7.92 0.51
CA LYS A 60 6.89 -7.58 0.36
C LYS A 60 7.27 -7.78 -1.11
N ARG A 61 7.28 -6.68 -1.87
CA ARG A 61 7.32 -6.75 -3.34
C ARG A 61 8.38 -5.82 -3.95
N PRO A 62 8.98 -6.19 -5.09
CA PRO A 62 9.94 -5.34 -5.77
C PRO A 62 9.23 -4.11 -6.37
N VAL A 63 9.90 -2.96 -6.28
CA VAL A 63 9.59 -1.75 -7.06
C VAL A 63 10.87 -1.30 -7.78
N ASP A 64 10.82 -0.20 -8.51
CA ASP A 64 11.92 0.19 -9.40
C ASP A 64 13.27 0.43 -8.72
N SER A 65 14.36 0.26 -9.49
CA SER A 65 15.73 0.58 -9.06
C SER A 65 16.23 -0.15 -7.81
N GLY A 66 15.80 -1.42 -7.65
CA GLY A 66 16.22 -2.31 -6.57
C GLY A 66 15.59 -1.97 -5.21
N TYR A 67 14.56 -1.12 -5.20
CA TYR A 67 13.76 -0.88 -4.01
C TYR A 67 12.73 -2.00 -3.81
N GLN A 68 12.30 -2.19 -2.57
CA GLN A 68 11.18 -3.05 -2.22
C GLN A 68 10.16 -2.26 -1.41
N GLN A 69 8.88 -2.47 -1.72
CA GLN A 69 7.77 -1.97 -0.93
C GLN A 69 7.32 -3.04 0.06
N ASN A 70 7.17 -2.62 1.30
CA ASN A 70 6.82 -3.51 2.41
C ASN A 70 5.62 -2.90 3.15
N ARG A 71 4.64 -3.74 3.46
CA ARG A 71 3.54 -3.41 4.35
C ARG A 71 3.36 -4.50 5.38
N ILE A 72 3.35 -4.11 6.64
CA ILE A 72 3.11 -5.00 7.79
C ILE A 72 1.88 -4.52 8.51
N THR A 73 1.00 -5.46 8.84
CA THR A 73 -0.19 -5.22 9.65
C THR A 73 -0.04 -5.85 11.01
N ILE A 74 -0.50 -5.12 12.02
CA ILE A 74 -0.51 -5.51 13.42
C ILE A 74 -1.94 -5.34 13.94
N ASP A 75 -2.62 -6.47 14.13
CA ASP A 75 -3.98 -6.60 14.71
C ASP A 75 -5.02 -5.74 13.99
N ASP A 76 -4.90 -5.58 12.67
CA ASP A 76 -5.75 -4.75 11.80
C ASP A 76 -5.80 -3.24 12.14
N TYR A 77 -5.17 -2.80 13.23
CA TYR A 77 -5.24 -1.42 13.72
C TYR A 77 -3.95 -0.63 13.52
N ILE A 78 -2.83 -1.29 13.26
CA ILE A 78 -1.55 -0.61 13.01
C ILE A 78 -0.96 -1.13 11.70
N LYS A 79 -0.66 -0.20 10.79
CA LYS A 79 0.03 -0.49 9.54
C LYS A 79 1.37 0.21 9.49
N ILE A 80 2.40 -0.56 9.13
CA ILE A 80 3.77 -0.09 8.91
C ILE A 80 4.04 -0.19 7.42
N ASN A 81 4.30 0.94 6.77
CA ASN A 81 4.56 1.04 5.35
C ASN A 81 5.97 1.56 5.14
N PHE A 82 6.83 0.83 4.43
CA PHE A 82 8.20 1.30 4.22
C PHE A 82 8.81 0.84 2.91
N LEU A 83 9.76 1.65 2.42
CA LEU A 83 10.64 1.28 1.33
C LEU A 83 11.99 0.84 1.87
N SER A 84 12.49 -0.26 1.33
CA SER A 84 13.84 -0.75 1.58
C SER A 84 14.64 -0.81 0.29
N LYS A 85 15.97 -0.81 0.40
CA LYS A 85 16.89 -1.06 -0.70
C LYS A 85 18.04 -1.92 -0.21
N ASN A 86 18.31 -3.04 -0.90
CA ASN A 86 19.33 -4.02 -0.50
C ASN A 86 19.18 -4.47 0.98
N GLY A 87 17.94 -4.69 1.44
CA GLY A 87 17.63 -5.08 2.81
C GLY A 87 17.72 -3.96 3.86
N LYS A 88 18.13 -2.74 3.50
CA LYS A 88 18.19 -1.60 4.42
C LYS A 88 16.92 -0.76 4.36
N LEU A 89 16.45 -0.31 5.51
CA LEU A 89 15.33 0.63 5.63
C LEU A 89 15.74 1.99 5.07
N MET A 90 14.96 2.48 4.10
CA MET A 90 15.18 3.79 3.51
C MET A 90 14.33 4.83 4.24
N PHE A 91 13.02 4.68 4.21
CA PHE A 91 12.05 5.52 4.90
C PHE A 91 10.73 4.76 5.03
N GLY A 92 9.85 5.21 5.91
CA GLY A 92 8.52 4.62 6.04
C GLY A 92 7.60 5.42 6.94
N TRP A 93 6.45 4.83 7.22
CA TRP A 93 5.40 5.41 8.05
C TRP A 93 4.75 4.33 8.91
N ILE A 94 4.40 4.71 10.12
CA ILE A 94 3.52 3.94 11.00
C ILE A 94 2.19 4.67 11.09
N SER A 95 1.10 3.92 11.00
CA SER A 95 -0.24 4.48 10.98
C SER A 95 -1.19 3.72 11.88
N LYS A 96 -2.13 4.45 12.49
CA LYS A 96 -3.31 3.87 13.12
C LYS A 96 -4.40 3.74 12.08
N PHE A 97 -4.88 2.53 11.87
CA PHE A 97 -5.90 2.18 10.91
C PHE A 97 -7.19 1.81 11.64
N ASP A 98 -8.31 2.34 11.15
CA ASP A 98 -9.65 1.96 11.57
C ASP A 98 -10.15 0.97 10.53
N SER A 99 -10.01 -0.32 10.82
CA SER A 99 -10.37 -1.41 9.91
C SER A 99 -11.86 -1.44 9.58
N TYR A 100 -12.72 -0.98 10.49
CA TYR A 100 -14.16 -0.94 10.25
C TYR A 100 -14.54 0.12 9.21
N ASN A 101 -13.87 1.27 9.22
CA ASN A 101 -14.13 2.37 8.29
C ASN A 101 -13.11 2.47 7.15
N GLU A 102 -12.16 1.54 7.08
CA GLU A 102 -11.01 1.51 6.15
C GLU A 102 -10.26 2.85 6.08
N LYS A 103 -10.03 3.47 7.25
CA LYS A 103 -9.49 4.84 7.34
C LYS A 103 -8.26 4.94 8.22
N ILE A 104 -7.27 5.66 7.72
CA ILE A 104 -6.12 6.09 8.50
C ILE A 104 -6.54 7.22 9.44
N LYS A 105 -6.38 7.01 10.76
CA LYS A 105 -6.68 8.02 11.79
C LYS A 105 -5.48 8.87 12.14
N HIS A 106 -4.29 8.27 12.09
CA HIS A 106 -3.04 8.92 12.48
C HIS A 106 -1.89 8.33 11.69
N THR A 107 -0.88 9.13 11.36
CA THR A 107 0.31 8.66 10.65
C THR A 107 1.53 9.46 11.07
N GLU A 108 2.61 8.73 11.31
CA GLU A 108 3.92 9.31 11.59
C GLU A 108 4.99 8.68 10.71
N GLU A 109 6.03 9.45 10.41
CA GLU A 109 7.18 8.94 9.67
C GLU A 109 8.05 8.09 10.59
N ILE A 110 8.39 6.89 10.12
CA ILE A 110 9.42 6.06 10.74
C ILE A 110 10.73 6.54 10.15
N LYS A 111 11.59 7.10 11.01
CA LYS A 111 12.94 7.53 10.67
C LYS A 111 12.96 8.68 9.64
N PRO A 112 12.92 9.94 10.11
CA PRO A 112 12.94 11.11 9.24
C PRO A 112 14.14 11.07 8.30
N ALA A 113 13.89 10.86 7.01
CA ALA A 113 14.96 10.75 6.04
C ALA A 113 14.60 11.51 4.76
N GLN A 114 14.30 12.80 4.91
CA GLN A 114 13.85 13.68 3.83
C GLN A 114 14.73 13.59 2.56
N ASN A 115 16.05 13.42 2.71
CA ASN A 115 16.96 13.25 1.59
C ASN A 115 16.74 11.92 0.82
N LYS A 116 16.41 10.84 1.52
CA LYS A 116 16.11 9.54 0.91
C LYS A 116 14.78 9.55 0.17
N ILE A 117 13.75 10.20 0.73
CA ILE A 117 12.45 10.40 0.08
C ILE A 117 12.63 11.17 -1.23
N LYS A 118 13.29 12.33 -1.19
CA LYS A 118 13.57 13.14 -2.39
C LYS A 118 14.37 12.37 -3.44
N SER A 119 15.35 11.57 -3.01
CA SER A 119 16.14 10.73 -3.90
C SER A 119 15.28 9.68 -4.60
N TYR A 120 14.40 8.98 -3.88
CA TYR A 120 13.49 8.00 -4.46
C TYR A 120 12.52 8.63 -5.47
N ILE A 121 11.91 9.76 -5.13
CA ILE A 121 10.99 10.49 -6.02
C ILE A 121 11.71 10.92 -7.30
N LYS A 122 12.94 11.45 -7.20
CA LYS A 122 13.73 11.85 -8.37
C LYS A 122 14.02 10.66 -9.29
N ILE A 123 14.38 9.51 -8.72
CA ILE A 123 14.61 8.28 -9.48
C ILE A 123 13.31 7.88 -10.20
N HIS A 124 12.20 7.76 -9.48
CA HIS A 124 10.90 7.38 -10.05
C HIS A 124 10.48 8.32 -11.18
N ASN A 125 10.45 9.62 -10.93
CA ASN A 125 10.05 10.63 -11.91
C ASN A 125 10.95 10.60 -13.16
N SER A 126 12.24 10.31 -13.00
CA SER A 126 13.15 10.15 -14.14
C SER A 126 12.87 8.89 -14.97
N LEU A 127 12.43 7.79 -14.34
CA LEU A 127 12.14 6.53 -15.05
C LEU A 127 10.84 6.58 -15.83
N TYR A 128 9.86 7.33 -15.32
CA TYR A 128 8.50 7.41 -15.87
C TYR A 128 8.18 8.74 -16.55
N ASN A 129 9.16 9.65 -16.65
CA ASN A 129 8.98 11.02 -17.13
C ASN A 129 7.77 11.72 -16.48
N SER A 130 7.67 11.63 -15.15
CA SER A 130 6.55 12.15 -14.37
C SER A 130 6.99 13.27 -13.42
N GLN A 131 6.03 13.91 -12.77
CA GLN A 131 6.27 15.02 -11.82
C GLN A 131 5.59 14.77 -10.47
N LEU A 132 5.63 13.52 -10.00
CA LEU A 132 4.99 13.16 -8.74
C LEU A 132 5.71 13.78 -7.54
N THR A 133 4.92 14.09 -6.52
CA THR A 133 5.33 14.79 -5.31
C THR A 133 5.46 13.86 -4.10
N GLU A 134 6.07 14.35 -3.02
CA GLU A 134 6.14 13.63 -1.74
C GLU A 134 4.73 13.36 -1.15
N LYS A 135 3.79 14.29 -1.38
CA LYS A 135 2.39 14.09 -0.99
C LYS A 135 1.77 12.90 -1.73
N GLU A 136 2.01 12.79 -3.03
CA GLU A 136 1.52 11.66 -3.83
C GLU A 136 2.19 10.35 -3.42
N LEU A 137 3.50 10.35 -3.15
CA LEU A 137 4.21 9.19 -2.61
C LEU A 137 3.57 8.71 -1.31
N LYS A 138 3.43 9.60 -0.33
CA LYS A 138 2.85 9.28 0.98
C LYS A 138 1.41 8.78 0.82
N THR A 139 0.59 9.46 0.02
CA THR A 139 -0.80 9.07 -0.21
C THR A 139 -0.89 7.67 -0.80
N GLN A 140 -0.09 7.38 -1.83
CA GLN A 140 -0.19 6.12 -2.55
C GLN A 140 0.46 4.94 -1.81
N ILE A 141 1.52 5.18 -1.05
CA ILE A 141 2.15 4.13 -0.21
C ILE A 141 1.25 3.73 0.96
N LEU A 142 0.47 4.66 1.50
CA LEU A 142 -0.40 4.42 2.65
C LEU A 142 -1.79 3.88 2.26
N ALA A 143 -2.27 4.16 1.05
CA ALA A 143 -3.58 3.73 0.59
C ALA A 143 -3.67 2.22 0.33
N GLU A 144 -4.87 1.67 0.45
CA GLU A 144 -5.20 0.25 0.29
C GLU A 144 -5.84 0.03 -1.07
N TYR A 145 -5.08 0.27 -2.13
CA TYR A 145 -5.62 0.04 -3.46
C TYR A 145 -5.78 -1.46 -3.71
N VAL A 146 -6.88 -1.82 -4.35
CA VAL A 146 -7.16 -3.19 -4.79
C VAL A 146 -7.65 -3.15 -6.23
N VAL A 147 -7.09 -3.99 -7.08
CA VAL A 147 -7.61 -4.21 -8.44
C VAL A 147 -8.72 -5.25 -8.39
N GLY A 148 -9.96 -4.85 -8.61
CA GLY A 148 -11.11 -5.76 -8.49
C GLY A 148 -12.22 -5.45 -9.47
N PHE A 149 -12.51 -6.38 -10.37
CA PHE A 149 -13.59 -6.27 -11.37
C PHE A 149 -14.75 -7.25 -11.12
N GLY A 150 -14.68 -8.04 -10.06
CA GLY A 150 -15.67 -9.07 -9.73
C GLY A 150 -15.41 -9.72 -8.37
N CYS A 151 -15.40 -8.89 -7.33
CA CYS A 151 -15.18 -9.21 -5.93
C CYS A 151 -16.44 -9.68 -5.20
N GLY A 152 -16.23 -10.36 -4.07
CA GLY A 152 -17.26 -10.78 -3.14
C GLY A 152 -17.94 -12.09 -3.52
N TYR A 153 -18.82 -12.58 -2.63
CA TYR A 153 -19.48 -13.88 -2.80
C TYR A 153 -20.23 -14.04 -4.13
N SER A 154 -20.88 -12.97 -4.59
CA SER A 154 -21.59 -12.91 -5.87
C SER A 154 -20.69 -12.60 -7.07
N GLY A 155 -19.40 -12.29 -6.86
CA GLY A 155 -18.49 -11.84 -7.91
C GLY A 155 -18.92 -10.53 -8.58
N SER A 156 -19.81 -9.75 -7.97
CA SER A 156 -20.42 -8.57 -8.58
C SER A 156 -19.87 -7.24 -8.07
N SER A 157 -19.01 -7.27 -7.04
CA SER A 157 -18.44 -6.04 -6.47
C SER A 157 -17.24 -5.60 -7.31
N ILE A 158 -17.14 -4.31 -7.60
CA ILE A 158 -15.98 -3.73 -8.29
C ILE A 158 -15.31 -2.79 -7.29
N SER A 159 -13.98 -2.80 -7.21
CA SER A 159 -13.29 -1.86 -6.33
C SER A 159 -13.51 -0.41 -6.77
N ASP A 160 -13.35 0.54 -5.86
CA ASP A 160 -13.52 1.96 -6.17
C ASP A 160 -12.57 2.42 -7.28
N GLU A 161 -11.32 1.96 -7.24
CA GLU A 161 -10.29 2.27 -8.23
C GLU A 161 -10.59 1.62 -9.57
N SER A 162 -10.98 0.34 -9.61
CA SER A 162 -11.42 -0.32 -10.86
C SER A 162 -12.64 0.39 -11.45
N SER A 163 -13.60 0.80 -10.63
CA SER A 163 -14.78 1.56 -11.07
C SER A 163 -14.40 2.93 -11.65
N LYS A 164 -13.42 3.62 -11.05
CA LYS A 164 -12.87 4.89 -11.58
C LYS A 164 -12.14 4.66 -12.90
N MET A 165 -11.35 3.60 -13.01
CA MET A 165 -10.68 3.19 -14.25
C MET A 165 -11.67 3.05 -15.41
N MET A 166 -12.75 2.28 -15.19
CA MET A 166 -13.79 2.05 -16.19
C MET A 166 -14.46 3.36 -16.63
N LYS A 167 -14.62 4.33 -15.72
CA LYS A 167 -15.12 5.66 -16.06
C LYS A 167 -14.12 6.44 -16.93
N TYR A 168 -12.82 6.32 -16.68
CA TYR A 168 -11.80 6.93 -17.56
C TYR A 168 -11.82 6.32 -18.96
N VAL A 169 -11.89 4.99 -19.06
CA VAL A 169 -12.03 4.28 -20.35
C VAL A 169 -13.28 4.74 -21.09
N LYS A 170 -14.44 4.75 -20.43
CA LYS A 170 -15.71 5.21 -21.03
C LYS A 170 -15.65 6.65 -21.54
N ARG A 171 -14.87 7.51 -20.88
CA ARG A 171 -14.69 8.93 -21.24
C ARG A 171 -13.51 9.17 -22.18
N LYS A 172 -12.75 8.13 -22.53
CA LYS A 172 -11.45 8.23 -23.23
C LYS A 172 -10.48 9.20 -22.54
N ASP A 173 -10.48 9.20 -21.21
CA ASP A 173 -9.63 10.06 -20.39
C ASP A 173 -8.21 9.48 -20.26
N ILE A 174 -7.44 9.64 -21.34
CA ILE A 174 -6.05 9.17 -21.45
C ILE A 174 -5.14 9.86 -20.42
N GLU A 175 -5.42 11.12 -20.07
CA GLU A 175 -4.63 11.88 -19.10
C GLU A 175 -4.69 11.23 -17.70
N SER A 176 -5.91 10.93 -17.22
CA SER A 176 -6.10 10.25 -15.94
C SER A 176 -5.46 8.85 -15.93
N LEU A 177 -5.55 8.11 -17.04
CA LEU A 177 -4.92 6.80 -17.17
C LEU A 177 -3.38 6.89 -17.19
N ASN A 178 -2.80 7.90 -17.83
CA ASN A 178 -1.36 8.15 -17.82
C ASN A 178 -0.85 8.53 -16.44
N LYS A 179 -1.64 9.31 -15.67
CA LYS A 179 -1.33 9.62 -14.28
C LYS A 179 -1.27 8.35 -13.43
N TRP A 180 -2.13 7.38 -13.70
CA TRP A 180 -2.13 6.08 -13.02
C TRP A 180 -0.99 5.17 -13.48
N LEU A 181 -0.72 5.12 -14.78
CA LEU A 181 0.38 4.36 -15.38
C LEU A 181 1.74 4.71 -14.75
N THR A 182 1.93 5.97 -14.35
CA THR A 182 3.19 6.48 -13.77
C THR A 182 3.17 6.59 -12.24
N ALA A 183 2.11 6.11 -11.57
CA ALA A 183 1.95 6.18 -10.12
C ALA A 183 3.05 5.41 -9.35
N PHE A 184 3.24 5.72 -8.07
CA PHE A 184 4.06 4.92 -7.15
C PHE A 184 3.42 3.60 -6.76
N SER A 185 2.08 3.54 -6.71
CA SER A 185 1.34 2.30 -6.39
C SER A 185 1.30 1.35 -7.59
N PRO A 186 1.79 0.11 -7.44
CA PRO A 186 1.63 -0.93 -8.45
C PRO A 186 0.19 -1.20 -8.88
N GLU A 187 -0.79 -1.13 -7.98
CA GLU A 187 -2.21 -1.31 -8.30
C GLU A 187 -2.73 -0.22 -9.25
N LEU A 188 -2.40 1.05 -8.97
CA LEU A 188 -2.75 2.14 -9.87
C LEU A 188 -2.04 1.99 -11.22
N GLN A 189 -0.77 1.58 -11.22
CA GLN A 189 -0.05 1.29 -12.46
C GLN A 189 -0.73 0.19 -13.27
N ALA A 190 -1.20 -0.89 -12.63
CA ALA A 190 -1.93 -1.97 -13.29
C ALA A 190 -3.26 -1.47 -13.89
N LEU A 191 -4.03 -0.68 -13.14
CA LEU A 191 -5.28 -0.11 -13.64
C LEU A 191 -5.07 0.88 -14.79
N GLY A 192 -4.02 1.71 -14.71
CA GLY A 192 -3.63 2.60 -15.80
C GLY A 192 -3.29 1.81 -17.06
N THR A 193 -2.52 0.73 -16.93
CA THR A 193 -2.19 -0.18 -18.04
C THR A 193 -3.43 -0.85 -18.64
N ILE A 194 -4.28 -1.48 -17.82
CA ILE A 194 -5.51 -2.14 -18.28
C ILE A 194 -6.39 -1.14 -19.03
N GLY A 195 -6.61 0.05 -18.47
CA GLY A 195 -7.44 1.07 -19.09
C GLY A 195 -6.89 1.57 -20.42
N LEU A 196 -5.57 1.76 -20.54
CA LEU A 196 -4.95 2.17 -21.81
C LEU A 196 -5.05 1.06 -22.87
N ILE A 197 -4.88 -0.21 -22.49
CA ILE A 197 -5.05 -1.34 -23.42
C ILE A 197 -6.49 -1.42 -23.91
N GLN A 198 -7.48 -1.27 -23.03
CA GLN A 198 -8.91 -1.28 -23.40
C GLN A 198 -9.30 -0.13 -24.34
N LEU A 199 -8.58 0.99 -24.33
CA LEU A 199 -8.79 2.07 -25.30
C LEU A 199 -8.22 1.75 -26.69
N GLY A 200 -7.29 0.80 -26.80
CA GLY A 200 -6.63 0.43 -28.06
C GLY A 200 -5.63 1.45 -28.59
N GLU A 201 -5.34 2.53 -27.85
CA GLU A 201 -4.48 3.64 -28.25
C GLU A 201 -3.28 3.75 -27.30
N ILE A 202 -2.23 2.98 -27.56
CA ILE A 202 -0.98 3.00 -26.79
C ILE A 202 0.13 3.61 -27.65
N ASN A 203 0.65 4.76 -27.22
CA ASN A 203 1.82 5.39 -27.84
C ASN A 203 3.13 4.75 -27.38
N GLU A 204 4.23 5.10 -28.03
CA GLU A 204 5.55 4.52 -27.76
C GLU A 204 5.99 4.70 -26.29
N THR A 205 5.78 5.88 -25.71
CA THR A 205 6.14 6.15 -24.31
C THR A 205 5.33 5.28 -23.35
N GLN A 206 4.02 5.15 -23.56
CA GLN A 206 3.15 4.28 -22.77
C GLN A 206 3.59 2.82 -22.92
N SER A 207 3.90 2.37 -24.13
CA SER A 207 4.38 1.02 -24.39
C SER A 207 5.69 0.72 -23.65
N GLN A 208 6.66 1.64 -23.64
CA GLN A 208 7.91 1.48 -22.91
C GLN A 208 7.70 1.39 -21.40
N ILE A 209 6.76 2.18 -20.86
CA ILE A 209 6.39 2.11 -19.44
C ILE A 209 5.72 0.77 -19.14
N ILE A 210 4.76 0.33 -19.94
CA ILE A 210 4.05 -0.95 -19.76
C ILE A 210 5.05 -2.11 -19.78
N GLU A 211 5.96 -2.15 -20.75
CA GLU A 211 6.98 -3.21 -20.84
C GLU A 211 7.93 -3.23 -19.63
N ARG A 212 8.27 -2.06 -19.09
CA ARG A 212 9.02 -1.98 -17.83
C ARG A 212 8.24 -2.56 -16.67
N LEU A 213 6.95 -2.21 -16.53
CA LEU A 213 6.09 -2.73 -15.48
C LEU A 213 5.92 -4.25 -15.58
N LYS A 214 5.78 -4.77 -16.82
CA LYS A 214 5.73 -6.20 -17.10
C LYS A 214 7.02 -6.94 -16.76
N THR A 215 8.17 -6.35 -17.10
CA THR A 215 9.49 -6.91 -16.78
C THR A 215 9.73 -6.94 -15.27
N ARG A 216 9.29 -5.91 -14.55
CA ARG A 216 9.36 -5.85 -13.09
C ARG A 216 8.47 -6.92 -12.43
N ASN A 217 7.37 -7.29 -13.08
CA ASN A 217 6.40 -8.31 -12.69
C ASN A 217 6.05 -8.31 -11.18
N THR A 218 5.79 -7.12 -10.63
CA THR A 218 5.51 -6.99 -9.20
C THR A 218 4.15 -7.57 -8.86
N THR A 219 4.01 -8.05 -7.63
CA THR A 219 2.75 -8.58 -7.11
C THR A 219 1.77 -7.45 -6.84
N ILE A 220 0.52 -7.63 -7.26
CA ILE A 220 -0.58 -6.66 -7.19
C ILE A 220 -1.65 -7.21 -6.27
N SER A 221 -2.08 -6.38 -5.32
CA SER A 221 -3.23 -6.68 -4.48
C SER A 221 -4.48 -6.65 -5.36
N ASN A 222 -5.06 -7.82 -5.63
CA ASN A 222 -6.22 -7.94 -6.48
C ASN A 222 -7.33 -8.74 -5.80
N CYS A 223 -8.54 -8.65 -6.31
CA CYS A 223 -9.67 -9.38 -5.75
C CYS A 223 -10.54 -9.96 -6.87
N MET A 224 -10.89 -11.24 -6.72
CA MET A 224 -11.65 -12.03 -7.69
C MET A 224 -12.48 -13.07 -6.93
N GLY A 225 -13.79 -13.09 -7.19
CA GLY A 225 -14.73 -14.01 -6.56
C GLY A 225 -14.84 -13.81 -5.04
N CYS A 226 -15.06 -14.91 -4.32
CA CYS A 226 -15.33 -14.92 -2.88
C CYS A 226 -14.14 -14.47 -2.01
N THR A 227 -12.93 -14.42 -2.56
CA THR A 227 -11.70 -14.14 -1.80
C THR A 227 -11.40 -12.65 -1.85
N TYR A 228 -11.57 -11.99 -0.70
CA TYR A 228 -11.19 -10.59 -0.52
C TYR A 228 -9.66 -10.51 -0.43
N SER A 229 -9.04 -10.06 -1.52
CA SER A 229 -7.60 -9.83 -1.67
C SER A 229 -6.75 -11.11 -1.77
N TYR A 230 -6.17 -11.33 -2.95
CA TYR A 230 -4.99 -12.17 -3.13
C TYR A 230 -3.95 -11.41 -3.96
N ASP A 231 -2.76 -11.96 -3.98
CA ASP A 231 -1.59 -11.37 -4.59
C ASP A 231 -1.39 -11.99 -5.98
N THR A 232 -1.53 -11.19 -7.04
CA THR A 232 -1.33 -11.65 -8.44
C THR A 232 -0.19 -10.92 -9.10
N GLU A 233 0.66 -11.64 -9.81
CA GLU A 233 1.73 -11.06 -10.63
C GLU A 233 1.17 -10.10 -11.70
N PHE A 234 1.83 -8.96 -11.90
CA PHE A 234 1.41 -7.94 -12.85
C PHE A 234 1.07 -8.50 -14.23
N ASN A 235 1.94 -9.34 -14.82
CA ASN A 235 1.73 -9.89 -16.16
C ASN A 235 0.44 -10.70 -16.26
N LYS A 236 0.27 -11.63 -15.31
CA LYS A 236 -0.94 -12.47 -15.24
C LYS A 236 -2.20 -11.63 -15.05
N LEU A 237 -2.12 -10.55 -14.28
CA LEU A 237 -3.24 -9.64 -14.08
C LEU A 237 -3.60 -8.89 -15.38
N ILE A 238 -2.60 -8.42 -16.13
CA ILE A 238 -2.82 -7.76 -17.42
C ILE A 238 -3.46 -8.74 -18.41
N GLU A 239 -2.96 -9.98 -18.51
CA GLU A 239 -3.54 -11.02 -19.37
C GLU A 239 -5.04 -11.25 -19.08
N ILE A 240 -5.42 -11.38 -17.81
CA ILE A 240 -6.82 -11.63 -17.41
C ILE A 240 -7.78 -10.50 -17.85
N TYR A 241 -7.32 -9.24 -17.87
CA TYR A 241 -8.20 -8.08 -18.02
C TYR A 241 -7.99 -7.27 -19.31
N SER A 242 -7.10 -7.74 -20.19
CA SER A 242 -6.78 -7.08 -21.46
C SER A 242 -7.24 -7.86 -22.70
N GLU A 243 -7.77 -9.07 -22.52
CA GLU A 243 -8.48 -9.85 -23.54
C GLU A 243 -9.99 -9.53 -23.53
#